data_AF-A0A9W8E743-F1
#
_entry.id   AF-A0A9W8E743-F1
#
_cell.length_a   1.000
_cell.length_b   1.000
_cell.length_c   1.000
_cell.angle_alpha   90.00
_cell.angle_beta   90.00
_cell.angle_gamma   90.00
#
_symmetry.space_group_name_H-M   'P 1'
#
loop_
_entity.id
_entity.type
_entity.pdbx_description
1 polymer ?
#
loop_
_entity_poly.entity_id
_entity_poly.type
_entity_poly.pdbx_seq_one_letter_code
_entity_poly.pdbx_strand_id
1 'polypeptide(L)'
;RLKEDGGYTGAFWPKSRARTMTDQERKWVDGCVIFYKESKFNLRESHVFEFQQSAMQQEDFKKSAVAFDRFFTKDNIAAFMVLEHKVKGTPLLVANCHIHWNPEYTDVKVVQVAMLMEEIERLTARYGSSTSKSSGTMRTSGKASTMGKSNGDGTPYLSTILCGDFNSTPDSGVVEYITRGTLPKDHADLIKCTYSKFATKGFLHSLSLKSAYGAVGELPLTNFSPSFRDVIDYIYYSDGTLTPTGLLGAVDPDYLDRVVGFPTPDIPSDHICLMSQFKWKSSPSTTTATTTRSVSSGASSTAFGTTRMGGVGSSFTFNRPHSESSAPGSPSSQFRKTTSSLGKK
;
A
#
# COMPACT_ATOMS: atom_id res chain seq x y z
N ARG A 1 -29.67 4.85 -3.55
CA ARG A 1 -28.86 6.08 -3.30
C ARG A 1 -27.54 6.12 -4.08
N LEU A 2 -26.46 5.41 -3.72
CA LEU A 2 -25.19 5.54 -4.47
C LEU A 2 -25.29 5.20 -5.97
N LYS A 3 -26.05 4.14 -6.32
CA LYS A 3 -26.32 3.78 -7.71
C LYS A 3 -27.30 4.75 -8.38
N GLU A 4 -28.47 4.91 -7.78
CA GLU A 4 -29.59 5.69 -8.32
C GLU A 4 -29.26 7.18 -8.47
N ASP A 5 -28.63 7.78 -7.46
CA ASP A 5 -28.40 9.23 -7.41
C ASP A 5 -26.97 9.60 -7.84
N GLY A 6 -26.00 8.71 -7.61
CA GLY A 6 -24.58 8.98 -7.81
C GLY A 6 -23.95 8.35 -9.05
N GLY A 7 -24.65 7.44 -9.74
CA GLY A 7 -24.12 6.69 -10.88
C GLY A 7 -22.97 5.75 -10.51
N TYR A 8 -22.95 5.26 -9.27
CA TYR A 8 -21.96 4.30 -8.79
C TYR A 8 -22.46 2.87 -8.91
N THR A 9 -21.61 1.98 -9.40
CA THR A 9 -21.77 0.53 -9.26
C THR A 9 -20.69 0.00 -8.34
N GLY A 10 -21.01 -1.05 -7.60
CA GLY A 10 -20.07 -1.64 -6.67
C GLY A 10 -20.41 -3.08 -6.35
N ALA A 11 -19.49 -3.73 -5.66
CA ALA A 11 -19.65 -5.07 -5.16
C ALA A 11 -19.22 -5.11 -3.68
N PHE A 12 -20.02 -5.81 -2.89
CA PHE A 12 -19.81 -6.03 -1.47
C PHE A 12 -19.47 -7.49 -1.24
N TRP A 13 -18.46 -7.72 -0.40
CA TRP A 13 -18.04 -9.05 0.00
C TRP A 13 -18.07 -9.13 1.53
N PRO A 14 -18.96 -9.94 2.12
CA PRO A 14 -18.97 -10.16 3.57
C PRO A 14 -17.77 -11.01 3.99
N LYS A 15 -17.36 -10.89 5.25
CA LYS A 15 -16.37 -11.79 5.84
C LYS A 15 -16.85 -13.25 5.82
N SER A 16 -15.89 -14.17 5.78
CA SER A 16 -16.11 -15.59 5.48
C SER A 16 -17.09 -16.30 6.42
N ARG A 17 -17.20 -15.85 7.67
CA ARG A 17 -18.16 -16.40 8.65
C ARG A 17 -19.62 -16.33 8.18
N ALA A 18 -19.96 -15.43 7.25
CA ALA A 18 -21.27 -15.39 6.62
C ALA A 18 -21.72 -16.76 6.06
N ARG A 19 -20.79 -17.62 5.61
CA ARG A 19 -21.09 -18.92 5.02
C ARG A 19 -21.61 -19.97 6.02
N THR A 20 -21.26 -19.83 7.30
CA THR A 20 -21.62 -20.80 8.34
C THR A 20 -22.71 -20.31 9.28
N MET A 21 -23.14 -19.06 9.13
CA MET A 21 -24.21 -18.45 9.93
C MET A 21 -25.59 -18.66 9.30
N THR A 22 -26.63 -18.54 10.14
CA THR A 22 -28.03 -18.55 9.70
C THR A 22 -28.32 -17.36 8.78
N ASP A 23 -29.37 -17.43 7.95
CA ASP A 23 -29.72 -16.35 7.02
C ASP A 23 -30.04 -15.02 7.74
N GLN A 24 -30.52 -15.09 8.98
CA GLN A 24 -30.81 -13.88 9.76
C GLN A 24 -29.53 -13.23 10.30
N GLU A 25 -28.60 -14.02 10.82
CA GLU A 25 -27.32 -13.51 11.32
C GLU A 25 -26.40 -13.05 10.19
N ARG A 26 -26.43 -13.73 9.03
CA ARG A 26 -25.66 -13.40 7.84
C ARG A 26 -25.85 -11.95 7.39
N LYS A 27 -27.05 -11.39 7.59
CA LYS A 27 -27.37 -9.99 7.25
C LYS A 27 -26.56 -8.96 8.05
N TRP A 28 -26.04 -9.36 9.21
CA TRP A 28 -25.27 -8.51 10.11
C TRP A 28 -23.76 -8.74 9.99
N VAL A 29 -23.33 -9.60 9.08
CA VAL A 29 -21.90 -9.82 8.82
C VAL A 29 -21.36 -8.68 7.99
N ASP A 30 -20.42 -7.94 8.57
CA ASP A 30 -19.70 -6.87 7.90
C ASP A 30 -18.69 -7.41 6.87
N GLY A 31 -18.13 -6.51 6.06
CA GLY A 31 -17.24 -6.86 4.97
C GLY A 31 -16.66 -5.65 4.26
N CYS A 32 -16.03 -5.90 3.11
CA CYS A 32 -15.44 -4.86 2.27
C CYS A 32 -16.35 -4.57 1.08
N VAL A 33 -16.43 -3.30 0.69
CA VAL A 33 -17.15 -2.86 -0.51
C VAL A 33 -16.25 -1.95 -1.34
N ILE A 34 -16.37 -2.05 -2.66
CA ILE A 34 -15.74 -1.10 -3.59
C ILE A 34 -16.82 -0.59 -4.53
N PHE A 35 -16.92 0.73 -4.64
CA PHE A 35 -17.79 1.42 -5.60
C PHE A 35 -16.95 2.20 -6.61
N TYR A 36 -17.40 2.25 -7.86
CA TYR A 36 -16.79 3.05 -8.93
C TYR A 36 -17.88 3.75 -9.75
N LYS A 37 -17.54 4.92 -10.31
CA LYS A 37 -18.45 5.64 -11.22
C LYS A 37 -18.47 4.96 -12.59
N GLU A 38 -19.63 4.46 -13.01
CA GLU A 38 -19.80 3.81 -14.31
C GLU A 38 -19.50 4.75 -15.47
N SER A 39 -19.73 6.06 -15.31
CA SER A 39 -19.40 7.06 -16.33
C SER A 39 -17.89 7.17 -16.62
N LYS A 40 -17.03 6.73 -15.70
CA LYS A 40 -15.57 6.85 -15.82
C LYS A 40 -14.85 5.52 -16.03
N PHE A 41 -15.39 4.44 -15.49
CA PHE A 41 -14.71 3.15 -15.47
C PHE A 41 -15.59 2.01 -15.99
N ASN A 42 -14.96 1.06 -16.68
CA ASN A 42 -15.50 -0.27 -16.93
C ASN A 42 -14.90 -1.25 -15.90
N LEU A 43 -15.72 -2.17 -15.39
CA LEU A 43 -15.23 -3.28 -14.57
C LEU A 43 -14.70 -4.39 -15.49
N ARG A 44 -13.46 -4.85 -15.26
CA ARG A 44 -12.88 -6.00 -15.95
C ARG A 44 -12.91 -7.27 -15.11
N GLU A 45 -12.55 -7.16 -13.84
CA GLU A 45 -12.49 -8.27 -12.89
C GLU A 45 -12.85 -7.76 -11.50
N SER A 46 -13.53 -8.58 -10.70
CA SER A 46 -13.68 -8.32 -9.27
C SER A 46 -13.73 -9.63 -8.49
N HIS A 47 -13.02 -9.70 -7.38
CA HIS A 47 -13.06 -10.86 -6.50
C HIS A 47 -12.71 -10.50 -5.05
N VAL A 48 -13.01 -11.43 -4.16
CA VAL A 48 -12.60 -11.40 -2.76
C VAL A 48 -11.43 -12.35 -2.56
N PHE A 49 -10.49 -11.94 -1.72
CA PHE A 49 -9.38 -12.73 -1.25
C PHE A 49 -9.55 -13.00 0.24
N GLU A 50 -9.71 -14.26 0.58
CA GLU A 50 -9.90 -14.73 1.95
C GLU A 50 -8.55 -15.22 2.48
N PHE A 51 -7.94 -14.45 3.39
CA PHE A 51 -6.59 -14.73 3.90
C PHE A 51 -6.50 -16.15 4.49
N GLN A 52 -7.51 -16.55 5.27
CA GLN A 52 -7.61 -17.88 5.84
C GLN A 52 -7.57 -18.97 4.77
N GLN A 53 -8.38 -18.87 3.71
CA GLN A 53 -8.45 -19.90 2.66
C GLN A 53 -7.18 -19.97 1.84
N SER A 54 -6.57 -18.83 1.53
CA SER A 54 -5.28 -18.81 0.83
C SER A 54 -4.17 -19.44 1.68
N ALA A 55 -4.15 -19.18 2.99
CA ALA A 55 -3.22 -19.84 3.91
C ALA A 55 -3.46 -21.35 4.01
N MET A 56 -4.73 -21.80 3.97
CA MET A 56 -5.09 -23.23 3.94
C MET A 56 -4.65 -23.94 2.66
N GLN A 57 -4.17 -23.25 1.63
CA GLN A 57 -3.58 -23.87 0.44
C GLN A 57 -2.06 -24.04 0.55
N GLN A 58 -1.43 -23.40 1.54
CA GLN A 58 0.01 -23.38 1.72
C GLN A 58 0.46 -24.43 2.75
N GLU A 59 1.45 -25.25 2.40
CA GLU A 59 1.92 -26.32 3.30
C GLU A 59 2.54 -25.82 4.60
N ASP A 60 3.28 -24.71 4.56
CA ASP A 60 3.97 -24.15 5.73
C ASP A 60 2.99 -23.76 6.83
N PHE A 61 1.83 -23.22 6.46
CA PHE A 61 0.77 -22.88 7.40
C PHE A 61 0.10 -24.14 7.97
N LYS A 62 -0.17 -25.16 7.14
CA LYS A 62 -0.81 -26.41 7.60
C LYS A 62 0.01 -27.18 8.60
N LYS A 63 1.34 -27.12 8.51
CA LYS A 63 2.25 -27.86 9.39
C LYS A 63 2.48 -27.14 10.72
N SER A 64 2.07 -25.88 10.85
CA SER A 64 2.32 -25.08 12.05
C SER A 64 1.11 -25.02 12.98
N ALA A 65 1.25 -25.59 14.17
CA ALA A 65 0.25 -25.44 15.24
C ALA A 65 0.01 -23.96 15.59
N VAL A 66 1.05 -23.13 15.52
CA VAL A 66 0.95 -21.69 15.79
C VAL A 66 0.07 -20.98 14.77
N ALA A 67 0.08 -21.39 13.49
CA ALA A 67 -0.85 -20.85 12.48
C ALA A 67 -2.32 -21.17 12.84
N PHE A 68 -2.61 -22.36 13.37
CA PHE A 68 -3.97 -22.74 13.75
C PHE A 68 -4.54 -21.82 14.81
N ASP A 69 -3.79 -21.58 15.87
CA ASP A 69 -4.28 -20.75 16.98
C ASP A 69 -4.34 -19.27 16.60
N ARG A 70 -3.30 -18.78 15.91
CA ARG A 70 -3.12 -17.35 15.67
C ARG A 70 -3.81 -16.85 14.40
N PHE A 71 -3.68 -17.59 13.29
CA PHE A 71 -4.07 -17.13 11.97
C PHE A 71 -5.39 -17.73 11.48
N PHE A 72 -5.58 -19.05 11.60
CA PHE A 72 -6.75 -19.72 11.04
C PHE A 72 -8.07 -19.41 11.77
N THR A 73 -8.02 -18.74 12.91
CA THR A 73 -9.21 -18.22 13.62
C THR A 73 -9.67 -16.85 13.11
N LYS A 74 -8.97 -16.26 12.13
CA LYS A 74 -9.25 -14.91 11.62
C LYS A 74 -9.88 -14.95 10.24
N ASP A 75 -11.05 -14.33 10.10
CA ASP A 75 -11.89 -14.33 8.89
C ASP A 75 -11.80 -13.03 8.08
N ASN A 76 -10.71 -12.28 8.26
CA ASN A 76 -10.43 -11.05 7.51
C ASN A 76 -10.34 -11.33 6.00
N ILE A 77 -10.66 -10.31 5.21
CA ILE A 77 -10.70 -10.38 3.74
C ILE A 77 -10.06 -9.14 3.11
N ALA A 78 -9.70 -9.27 1.84
CA ALA A 78 -9.45 -8.14 0.95
C ALA A 78 -10.34 -8.25 -0.29
N ALA A 79 -10.86 -7.13 -0.76
CA ALA A 79 -11.64 -7.00 -1.98
C ALA A 79 -10.78 -6.37 -3.08
N PHE A 80 -10.95 -6.84 -4.31
CA PHE A 80 -10.24 -6.34 -5.47
C PHE A 80 -11.19 -6.02 -6.61
N MET A 81 -10.92 -4.93 -7.32
CA MET A 81 -11.51 -4.61 -8.61
C MET A 81 -10.42 -4.17 -9.59
N VAL A 82 -10.36 -4.81 -10.74
CA VAL A 82 -9.61 -4.31 -11.89
C VAL A 82 -10.56 -3.50 -12.75
N LEU A 83 -10.32 -2.20 -12.78
CA LEU A 83 -11.10 -1.22 -13.52
C LEU A 83 -10.33 -0.75 -14.75
N GLU A 84 -11.03 -0.32 -15.78
CA GLU A 84 -10.45 0.33 -16.95
C GLU A 84 -11.03 1.73 -17.11
N HIS A 85 -10.16 2.74 -17.16
CA HIS A 85 -10.60 4.11 -17.38
C HIS A 85 -11.10 4.30 -18.81
N LYS A 86 -12.39 4.59 -18.99
CA LYS A 86 -13.07 4.61 -20.30
C LYS A 86 -12.39 5.47 -21.37
N VAL A 87 -11.88 6.63 -20.97
CA VAL A 87 -11.25 7.58 -21.91
C VAL A 87 -9.76 7.28 -22.15
N LYS A 88 -9.06 6.72 -21.14
CA LYS A 88 -7.61 6.51 -21.21
C LYS A 88 -7.25 5.10 -21.68
N GLY A 89 -8.17 4.14 -21.56
CA GLY A 89 -7.92 2.71 -21.77
C GLY A 89 -6.95 2.10 -20.76
N THR A 90 -6.54 2.84 -19.72
CA THR A 90 -5.53 2.40 -18.76
C THR A 90 -6.19 1.58 -17.64
N PRO A 91 -5.64 0.39 -17.30
CA PRO A 91 -6.14 -0.39 -16.19
C PRO A 91 -5.72 0.22 -14.84
N LEU A 92 -6.60 0.07 -13.85
CA LEU A 92 -6.43 0.50 -12.47
C LEU A 92 -6.88 -0.65 -11.56
N LEU A 93 -5.99 -1.14 -10.71
CA LEU A 93 -6.35 -2.02 -9.61
C LEU A 93 -6.80 -1.17 -8.43
N VAL A 94 -8.00 -1.45 -7.91
CA VAL A 94 -8.47 -0.94 -6.63
C VAL A 94 -8.55 -2.12 -5.67
N ALA A 95 -7.78 -2.06 -4.60
CA ALA A 95 -7.83 -3.01 -3.50
C ALA A 95 -8.41 -2.32 -2.26
N ASN A 96 -9.23 -3.04 -1.49
CA ASN A 96 -9.77 -2.59 -0.21
C ASN A 96 -9.65 -3.72 0.81
N CYS A 97 -9.13 -3.46 2.01
CA CYS A 97 -8.96 -4.50 3.02
C CYS A 97 -9.34 -4.03 4.42
N HIS A 98 -9.59 -4.99 5.30
CA HIS A 98 -9.74 -4.76 6.73
C HIS A 98 -8.94 -5.83 7.47
N ILE A 99 -7.74 -5.45 7.90
CA ILE A 99 -6.73 -6.32 8.54
C ILE A 99 -7.12 -6.59 9.99
N HIS A 100 -6.60 -7.68 10.57
CA HIS A 100 -6.93 -8.06 11.94
C HIS A 100 -6.67 -6.93 12.96
N TRP A 101 -7.60 -6.72 13.89
CA TRP A 101 -7.57 -5.54 14.76
C TRP A 101 -6.67 -5.69 15.99
N ASN A 102 -6.58 -6.88 16.58
CA ASN A 102 -6.01 -7.06 17.91
C ASN A 102 -4.50 -6.66 17.94
N PRO A 103 -4.09 -5.74 18.84
CA PRO A 103 -2.71 -5.25 18.91
C PRO A 103 -1.68 -6.33 19.26
N GLU A 104 -2.07 -7.44 19.90
CA GLU A 104 -1.15 -8.54 20.24
C GLU A 104 -0.77 -9.47 19.08
N TYR A 105 -1.37 -9.23 17.91
CA TYR A 105 -1.28 -10.06 16.71
C TYR A 105 -0.61 -9.32 15.54
N THR A 106 0.42 -8.53 15.85
CA THR A 106 1.25 -7.81 14.86
C THR A 106 1.74 -8.73 13.73
N ASP A 107 2.14 -9.95 14.07
CA ASP A 107 2.57 -11.00 13.15
C ASP A 107 1.46 -11.41 12.17
N VAL A 108 0.22 -11.57 12.66
CA VAL A 108 -0.93 -11.87 11.80
C VAL A 108 -1.19 -10.71 10.85
N LYS A 109 -1.13 -9.46 11.32
CA LYS A 109 -1.34 -8.28 10.48
C LYS A 109 -0.31 -8.22 9.35
N VAL A 110 0.98 -8.39 9.68
CA VAL A 110 2.07 -8.41 8.69
C VAL A 110 1.90 -9.57 7.69
N VAL A 111 1.55 -10.77 8.15
CA VAL A 111 1.34 -11.93 7.25
C VAL A 111 0.12 -11.73 6.33
N GLN A 112 -0.99 -11.17 6.83
CA GLN A 112 -2.15 -10.83 5.99
C GLN A 112 -1.74 -9.83 4.89
N VAL A 113 -0.96 -8.81 5.24
CA VAL A 113 -0.46 -7.82 4.29
C VAL A 113 0.54 -8.42 3.30
N ALA A 114 1.41 -9.34 3.72
CA ALA A 114 2.29 -10.09 2.82
C ALA A 114 1.51 -10.87 1.76
N MET A 115 0.43 -11.55 2.17
CA MET A 115 -0.45 -12.25 1.23
C MET A 115 -1.21 -11.29 0.31
N LEU A 116 -1.61 -10.12 0.82
CA LEU A 116 -2.23 -9.05 0.03
C LEU A 116 -1.27 -8.51 -1.04
N MET A 117 0.00 -8.30 -0.71
CA MET A 117 1.01 -7.83 -1.67
C MET A 117 1.28 -8.87 -2.77
N GLU A 118 1.43 -10.16 -2.42
CA GLU A 118 1.57 -11.23 -3.42
C GLU A 118 0.36 -11.30 -4.37
N GLU A 119 -0.86 -11.08 -3.85
CA GLU A 119 -2.06 -11.07 -4.67
C GLU A 119 -2.10 -9.85 -5.61
N ILE A 120 -1.68 -8.68 -5.15
CA ILE A 120 -1.53 -7.49 -6.00
C ILE A 120 -0.49 -7.72 -7.09
N GLU A 121 0.65 -8.35 -6.79
CA GLU A 121 1.67 -8.73 -7.78
C GLU A 121 1.12 -9.72 -8.81
N ARG A 122 0.35 -10.73 -8.36
CA ARG A 122 -0.31 -11.69 -9.25
C ARG A 122 -1.29 -11.00 -10.20
N LEU A 123 -2.09 -10.06 -9.70
CA LEU A 123 -3.01 -9.27 -10.52
C LEU A 123 -2.26 -8.31 -11.46
N THR A 124 -1.14 -7.75 -11.00
CA THR A 124 -0.25 -6.92 -11.83
C THR A 124 0.34 -7.74 -12.97
N ALA A 125 0.77 -8.98 -12.74
CA ALA A 125 1.25 -9.85 -13.79
C ALA A 125 0.15 -10.24 -14.80
N ARG A 126 -1.09 -10.39 -14.33
CA ARG A 126 -2.24 -10.83 -15.16
C ARG A 126 -2.88 -9.70 -15.98
N TYR A 127 -3.02 -8.51 -15.39
CA TYR A 127 -3.77 -7.38 -15.96
C TYR A 127 -2.91 -6.14 -16.20
N GLY A 128 -1.65 -6.16 -15.79
CA GLY A 128 -0.71 -5.08 -16.02
C GLY A 128 -0.45 -4.88 -17.51
N SER A 129 -0.17 -3.63 -17.87
CA SER A 129 0.27 -3.31 -19.21
C SER A 129 1.77 -3.60 -19.31
N SER A 130 2.18 -4.43 -20.26
CA SER A 130 3.57 -4.48 -20.67
C SER A 130 3.86 -3.23 -21.50
N THR A 131 4.92 -2.49 -21.17
CA THR A 131 5.51 -1.49 -22.05
C THR A 131 6.12 -2.18 -23.27
N SER A 132 5.29 -2.66 -24.19
CA SER A 132 5.77 -2.98 -25.53
C SER A 132 5.96 -1.68 -26.29
N LYS A 133 7.20 -1.44 -26.72
CA LYS A 133 7.48 -0.42 -27.73
C LYS A 133 6.68 -0.76 -28.99
N SER A 134 6.03 0.28 -29.53
CA SER A 134 5.48 0.43 -30.88
C SER A 134 4.42 -0.55 -31.37
N SER A 135 3.24 0.03 -31.59
CA SER A 135 2.46 -0.09 -32.83
C SER A 135 3.28 -0.60 -34.02
N GLY A 136 2.93 -1.80 -34.51
CA GLY A 136 3.49 -2.41 -35.71
C GLY A 136 2.43 -3.26 -36.38
N THR A 137 1.75 -2.64 -37.35
CA THR A 137 1.06 -3.20 -38.52
C THR A 137 0.44 -4.60 -38.42
N MET A 138 -0.88 -4.63 -38.56
CA MET A 138 -1.69 -5.78 -38.94
C MET A 138 -1.02 -6.64 -40.02
N ARG A 139 -0.66 -7.89 -39.68
CA ARG A 139 -0.42 -8.94 -40.67
C ARG A 139 -1.27 -10.15 -40.33
N THR A 140 -2.13 -10.49 -41.28
CA THR A 140 -2.97 -11.67 -41.34
C THR A 140 -2.15 -12.95 -41.51
N SER A 141 -2.81 -14.05 -41.14
CA SER A 141 -2.61 -15.48 -41.47
C SER A 141 -1.53 -16.30 -40.72
N GLY A 142 -2.06 -17.23 -39.89
CA GLY A 142 -1.78 -18.66 -40.03
C GLY A 142 -0.50 -19.24 -39.43
N LYS A 143 -0.69 -19.97 -38.32
CA LYS A 143 0.03 -21.16 -37.80
C LYS A 143 0.57 -20.98 -36.39
N ALA A 144 0.23 -21.96 -35.54
CA ALA A 144 0.75 -22.13 -34.20
C ALA A 144 2.27 -22.30 -34.22
N SER A 145 2.97 -21.47 -33.46
CA SER A 145 4.37 -21.69 -33.13
C SER A 145 4.66 -21.24 -31.68
N THR A 146 5.13 -22.22 -30.92
CA THR A 146 6.16 -22.17 -29.88
C THR A 146 6.42 -20.84 -29.18
N MET A 147 6.12 -20.79 -27.88
CA MET A 147 6.48 -19.75 -26.93
C MET A 147 7.97 -19.38 -27.02
N GLY A 148 8.27 -18.30 -27.76
CA GLY A 148 9.54 -17.59 -27.65
C GLY A 148 9.48 -16.64 -26.47
N LYS A 149 10.31 -16.87 -25.45
CA LYS A 149 10.61 -15.89 -24.40
C LYS A 149 11.22 -14.65 -25.04
N SER A 150 10.46 -13.57 -25.16
CA SER A 150 11.00 -12.25 -25.50
C SER A 150 11.63 -11.65 -24.25
N ASN A 151 12.95 -11.52 -24.25
CA ASN A 151 13.70 -10.68 -23.31
C ASN A 151 13.43 -9.20 -23.64
N GLY A 152 12.27 -8.71 -23.24
CA GLY A 152 11.98 -7.29 -23.10
C GLY A 152 11.89 -6.98 -21.61
N ASP A 153 12.76 -6.08 -21.13
CA ASP A 153 12.79 -5.51 -19.77
C ASP A 153 11.56 -4.62 -19.52
N GLY A 154 10.37 -5.19 -19.69
CA GLY A 154 9.09 -4.55 -19.48
C GLY A 154 8.36 -5.31 -18.39
N THR A 155 8.81 -5.15 -17.14
CA THR A 155 8.05 -5.65 -15.98
C THR A 155 6.61 -5.10 -16.09
N PRO A 156 5.58 -5.96 -16.11
CA PRO A 156 4.21 -5.51 -16.24
C PRO A 156 3.89 -4.55 -15.10
N TYR A 157 3.25 -3.42 -15.41
CA TYR A 157 2.83 -2.46 -14.40
C TYR A 157 1.31 -2.30 -14.42
N LEU A 158 0.74 -2.19 -13.23
CA LEU A 158 -0.68 -1.96 -13.02
C LEU A 158 -0.81 -0.83 -12.00
N SER A 159 -1.39 0.30 -12.43
CA SER A 159 -1.67 1.38 -11.50
C SER A 159 -2.54 0.84 -10.38
N THR A 160 -2.12 0.99 -9.13
CA THR A 160 -2.81 0.42 -7.98
C THR A 160 -3.17 1.53 -7.00
N ILE A 161 -4.40 1.49 -6.51
CA ILE A 161 -4.84 2.19 -5.30
C ILE A 161 -5.25 1.10 -4.30
N LEU A 162 -4.60 1.11 -3.14
CA LEU A 162 -4.90 0.18 -2.05
C LEU A 162 -5.42 0.99 -0.88
N CYS A 163 -6.69 0.77 -0.54
CA CYS A 163 -7.34 1.35 0.63
C CYS A 163 -7.50 0.30 1.71
N GLY A 164 -7.71 0.75 2.95
CA GLY A 164 -8.21 -0.12 3.99
C GLY A 164 -7.98 0.40 5.40
N ASP A 165 -8.62 -0.29 6.33
CA ASP A 165 -8.26 -0.27 7.75
C ASP A 165 -7.20 -1.35 7.97
N PHE A 166 -5.97 -0.90 8.19
CA PHE A 166 -4.82 -1.78 8.42
C PHE A 166 -4.66 -2.13 9.90
N ASN A 167 -5.41 -1.47 10.80
CA ASN A 167 -5.28 -1.62 12.24
C ASN A 167 -3.82 -1.54 12.72
N SER A 168 -3.00 -0.75 12.04
CA SER A 168 -1.55 -0.71 12.23
C SER A 168 -1.06 0.73 12.09
N THR A 169 -0.27 1.19 13.06
CA THR A 169 0.21 2.58 13.15
C THR A 169 1.35 2.86 12.17
N PRO A 170 1.71 4.14 11.91
CA PRO A 170 2.75 4.49 10.93
C PRO A 170 4.14 3.88 11.18
N ASP A 171 4.45 3.53 12.44
CA ASP A 171 5.70 2.91 12.89
C ASP A 171 5.67 1.38 12.88
N SER A 172 4.55 0.77 12.48
CA SER A 172 4.38 -0.68 12.42
C SER A 172 5.16 -1.33 11.26
N GLY A 173 5.45 -2.62 11.42
CA GLY A 173 6.04 -3.44 10.37
C GLY A 173 5.10 -3.64 9.17
N VAL A 174 3.79 -3.44 9.33
CA VAL A 174 2.83 -3.41 8.22
C VAL A 174 3.10 -2.24 7.29
N VAL A 175 3.20 -1.03 7.84
CA VAL A 175 3.43 0.19 7.06
C VAL A 175 4.84 0.20 6.48
N GLU A 176 5.84 -0.25 7.25
CA GLU A 176 7.20 -0.40 6.74
C GLU A 176 7.25 -1.37 5.57
N TYR A 177 6.64 -2.54 5.69
CA TYR A 177 6.65 -3.55 4.64
C TYR A 177 6.00 -3.05 3.34
N ILE A 178 4.81 -2.45 3.42
CA ILE A 178 4.09 -1.91 2.25
C ILE A 178 4.91 -0.86 1.51
N THR A 179 5.58 0.03 2.25
CA THR A 179 6.24 1.21 1.66
C THR A 179 7.68 0.93 1.23
N ARG A 180 8.39 0.03 1.93
CA ARG A 180 9.78 -0.33 1.61
C ARG A 180 9.90 -1.55 0.71
N GLY A 181 8.86 -2.36 0.62
CA GLY A 181 8.88 -3.63 -0.11
C GLY A 181 9.65 -4.74 0.58
N THR A 182 10.19 -4.51 1.77
CA THR A 182 10.92 -5.51 2.55
C THR A 182 10.70 -5.30 4.04
N LEU A 183 10.77 -6.36 4.82
CA LEU A 183 10.73 -6.30 6.28
C LEU A 183 11.83 -7.19 6.87
N PRO A 184 12.70 -6.66 7.76
CA PRO A 184 13.74 -7.45 8.42
C PRO A 184 13.16 -8.62 9.22
N LYS A 185 13.86 -9.76 9.24
CA LYS A 185 13.40 -10.97 9.94
C LYS A 185 13.34 -10.83 11.47
N ASP A 186 14.16 -9.93 12.01
CA ASP A 186 14.27 -9.59 13.43
C ASP A 186 13.36 -8.42 13.84
N HIS A 187 12.47 -7.97 12.96
CA HIS A 187 11.50 -6.92 13.28
C HIS A 187 10.60 -7.32 14.46
N ALA A 188 10.33 -6.37 15.37
CA ALA A 188 9.58 -6.62 16.60
C ALA A 188 8.19 -7.22 16.36
N ASP A 189 7.51 -6.77 15.30
CA ASP A 189 6.19 -7.29 14.91
C ASP A 189 6.20 -8.75 14.46
N LEU A 190 7.36 -9.32 14.15
CA LEU A 190 7.51 -10.70 13.68
C LEU A 190 7.94 -11.69 14.78
N ILE A 191 8.11 -11.26 16.03
CA ILE A 191 8.60 -12.11 17.14
C ILE A 191 7.77 -13.41 17.27
N LYS A 192 6.46 -13.35 17.02
CA LYS A 192 5.54 -14.49 17.12
C LYS A 192 5.33 -15.24 15.79
N CYS A 193 5.94 -14.77 14.70
CA CYS A 193 5.73 -15.29 13.34
C CYS A 193 6.63 -16.49 13.03
N THR A 194 6.21 -17.69 13.45
CA THR A 194 6.92 -18.96 13.16
C THR A 194 6.20 -19.87 12.15
N TYR A 195 5.13 -19.36 11.52
CA TYR A 195 4.10 -20.19 10.89
C TYR A 195 3.78 -19.85 9.44
N SER A 196 4.58 -18.99 8.81
CA SER A 196 4.40 -18.56 7.42
C SER A 196 5.64 -18.83 6.58
N LYS A 197 5.46 -19.02 5.27
CA LYS A 197 6.56 -19.08 4.30
C LYS A 197 7.42 -17.81 4.31
N PHE A 198 6.85 -16.68 4.71
CA PHE A 198 7.54 -15.38 4.76
C PHE A 198 8.56 -15.34 5.90
N ALA A 199 8.31 -16.05 7.01
CA ALA A 199 9.28 -16.19 8.09
C ALA A 199 10.58 -16.86 7.60
N THR A 200 10.47 -17.85 6.70
CA THR A 200 11.63 -18.57 6.17
C THR A 200 12.26 -17.86 4.97
N LYS A 201 11.46 -17.49 3.96
CA LYS A 201 11.92 -16.89 2.70
C LYS A 201 12.22 -15.39 2.81
N GLY A 202 11.70 -14.73 3.84
CA GLY A 202 11.73 -13.28 3.99
C GLY A 202 10.45 -12.62 3.47
N PHE A 203 10.23 -11.39 3.93
CA PHE A 203 9.16 -10.52 3.48
C PHE A 203 9.72 -9.62 2.38
N LEU A 204 9.30 -9.85 1.13
CA LEU A 204 9.73 -9.08 -0.03
C LEU A 204 8.55 -8.89 -1.00
N HIS A 205 8.42 -7.70 -1.58
CA HIS A 205 7.60 -7.43 -2.76
C HIS A 205 8.26 -6.34 -3.64
N SER A 206 7.88 -6.30 -4.90
CA SER A 206 8.39 -5.38 -5.92
C SER A 206 7.50 -4.16 -6.17
N LEU A 207 6.36 -4.08 -5.50
CA LEU A 207 5.41 -2.97 -5.61
C LEU A 207 6.01 -1.67 -5.06
N SER A 208 5.92 -0.58 -5.84
CA SER A 208 6.32 0.76 -5.41
C SER A 208 5.10 1.54 -4.92
N LEU A 209 4.72 1.29 -3.66
CA LEU A 209 3.56 1.91 -3.02
C LEU A 209 3.99 3.03 -2.05
N LYS A 210 3.23 4.12 -2.02
CA LYS A 210 3.37 5.20 -1.05
C LYS A 210 2.02 5.55 -0.43
N SER A 211 2.01 5.97 0.83
CA SER A 211 0.82 6.57 1.44
C SER A 211 0.51 7.89 0.74
N ALA A 212 -0.75 8.11 0.39
CA ALA A 212 -1.23 9.36 -0.20
C ALA A 212 -1.04 10.55 0.75
N TYR A 213 -1.14 10.31 2.06
CA TYR A 213 -0.99 11.30 3.11
C TYR A 213 0.45 11.41 3.64
N GLY A 214 1.35 10.50 3.24
CA GLY A 214 2.75 10.52 3.69
C GLY A 214 3.50 11.81 3.33
N ALA A 215 3.13 12.48 2.24
CA ALA A 215 3.75 13.76 1.84
C ALA A 215 3.44 14.92 2.81
N VAL A 216 2.37 14.83 3.61
CA VAL A 216 2.00 15.82 4.62
C VAL A 216 2.30 15.33 6.05
N GLY A 217 3.00 14.21 6.20
CA GLY A 217 3.32 13.63 7.51
C GLY A 217 2.17 12.82 8.13
N GLU A 218 1.27 12.29 7.31
CA GLU A 218 0.02 11.64 7.73
C GLU A 218 -0.97 12.59 8.42
N LEU A 219 -2.23 12.15 8.60
CA LEU A 219 -3.19 12.89 9.43
C LEU A 219 -2.88 12.68 10.92
N PRO A 220 -3.37 13.54 11.83
CA PRO A 220 -3.17 13.35 13.26
C PRO A 220 -3.83 12.09 13.85
N LEU A 221 -4.91 11.63 13.22
CA LEU A 221 -5.65 10.41 13.57
C LEU A 221 -6.48 9.97 12.38
N THR A 222 -6.80 8.69 12.32
CA THR A 222 -7.87 8.16 11.44
C THR A 222 -8.94 7.42 12.22
N ASN A 223 -8.61 6.87 13.39
CA ASN A 223 -9.54 6.37 14.39
C ASN A 223 -9.45 7.21 15.67
N PHE A 224 -10.58 7.52 16.28
CA PHE A 224 -10.63 8.18 17.58
C PHE A 224 -11.72 7.57 18.46
N SER A 225 -11.30 6.80 19.45
CA SER A 225 -12.11 6.28 20.54
C SER A 225 -11.52 6.72 21.89
N PRO A 226 -12.26 6.57 23.01
CA PRO A 226 -11.75 6.93 24.34
C PRO A 226 -10.46 6.18 24.74
N SER A 227 -10.23 4.98 24.21
CA SER A 227 -9.10 4.12 24.55
C SER A 227 -8.01 4.05 23.47
N PHE A 228 -8.26 4.59 22.28
CA PHE A 228 -7.34 4.51 21.16
C PHE A 228 -7.54 5.70 20.22
N ARG A 229 -6.45 6.39 19.88
CA ARG A 229 -6.43 7.53 18.97
C ARG A 229 -5.14 7.48 18.17
N ASP A 230 -5.22 7.07 16.91
CA ASP A 230 -4.05 7.01 16.02
C ASP A 230 -4.47 6.88 14.55
N VAL A 231 -3.48 6.84 13.66
CA VAL A 231 -3.61 6.54 12.23
C VAL A 231 -3.54 5.04 12.03
N ILE A 232 -4.61 4.45 11.51
CA ILE A 232 -4.67 3.03 11.14
C ILE A 232 -5.31 2.77 9.77
N ASP A 233 -5.84 3.83 9.14
CA ASP A 233 -6.45 3.79 7.82
C ASP A 233 -5.50 4.44 6.81
N TYR A 234 -5.38 3.84 5.63
CA TYR A 234 -4.46 4.34 4.61
C TYR A 234 -5.05 4.27 3.21
N ILE A 235 -4.62 5.20 2.36
CA ILE A 235 -4.76 5.13 0.91
C ILE A 235 -3.34 5.05 0.33
N TYR A 236 -2.91 3.85 -0.03
CA TYR A 236 -1.66 3.63 -0.75
C TYR A 236 -1.88 3.74 -2.27
N TYR A 237 -0.86 4.22 -2.98
CA TYR A 237 -0.89 4.34 -4.43
C TYR A 237 0.43 3.94 -5.08
N SER A 238 0.38 3.46 -6.32
CA SER A 238 1.58 3.19 -7.12
C SER A 238 2.27 4.50 -7.52
N ASP A 239 3.40 4.82 -6.87
CA ASP A 239 4.12 6.07 -7.12
C ASP A 239 4.70 6.13 -8.53
N GLY A 240 5.01 5.00 -9.18
CA GLY A 240 5.46 5.00 -10.57
C GLY A 240 4.44 5.57 -11.57
N THR A 241 3.13 5.50 -11.26
CA THR A 241 2.07 5.77 -12.25
C THR A 241 1.04 6.81 -11.83
N LEU A 242 0.93 7.09 -10.53
CA LEU A 242 -0.05 8.03 -9.97
C LEU A 242 0.67 9.12 -9.16
N THR A 243 0.10 10.32 -9.15
CA THR A 243 0.52 11.43 -8.30
C THR A 243 -0.70 11.95 -7.54
N PRO A 244 -0.69 12.04 -6.20
CA PRO A 244 -1.74 12.73 -5.45
C PRO A 244 -1.68 14.24 -5.77
N THR A 245 -2.82 14.83 -6.10
CA THR A 245 -2.98 16.25 -6.43
C THR A 245 -3.85 17.01 -5.44
N GLY A 246 -4.52 16.32 -4.54
CA GLY A 246 -5.33 16.91 -3.47
C GLY A 246 -5.67 15.89 -2.41
N LEU A 247 -5.80 16.34 -1.16
CA LEU A 247 -6.12 15.54 0.00
C LEU A 247 -7.25 16.24 0.78
N LEU A 248 -8.14 15.46 1.38
CA LEU A 248 -9.04 15.98 2.40
C LEU A 248 -8.26 16.19 3.70
N GLY A 249 -8.33 17.40 4.25
CA GLY A 249 -7.61 17.81 5.45
C GLY A 249 -8.11 17.13 6.73
N ALA A 250 -7.38 17.34 7.83
CA ALA A 250 -7.73 16.84 9.15
C ALA A 250 -9.04 17.44 9.67
N VAL A 251 -9.65 16.76 10.65
CA VAL A 251 -10.70 17.35 11.49
C VAL A 251 -10.10 18.54 12.25
N ASP A 252 -10.91 19.59 12.40
CA ASP A 252 -10.54 20.81 13.15
C ASP A 252 -10.01 20.45 14.56
N PRO A 253 -8.77 20.82 14.91
CA PRO A 253 -8.19 20.59 16.22
C PRO A 253 -9.08 21.10 17.37
N ASP A 254 -9.71 22.26 17.19
CA ASP A 254 -10.58 22.84 18.23
C ASP A 254 -11.80 21.96 18.48
N TYR A 255 -12.30 21.26 17.45
CA TYR A 255 -13.37 20.27 17.60
C TYR A 255 -12.86 19.02 18.32
N LEU A 256 -11.68 18.52 17.95
CA LEU A 256 -11.07 17.35 18.57
C LEU A 256 -10.83 17.55 20.08
N ASP A 257 -10.50 18.76 20.50
CA ASP A 257 -10.27 19.08 21.91
C ASP A 257 -11.56 19.14 22.75
N ARG A 258 -12.73 19.26 22.08
CA ARG A 258 -14.04 19.31 22.74
C ARG A 258 -14.70 17.94 22.91
N VAL A 259 -14.14 16.89 22.33
CA VAL A 259 -14.72 15.53 22.35
C VAL A 259 -13.71 14.52 22.87
N VAL A 260 -14.21 13.47 23.51
CA VAL A 260 -13.37 12.39 24.08
C VAL A 260 -13.23 11.17 23.16
N GLY A 261 -13.86 11.24 21.99
CA GLY A 261 -13.88 10.17 21.00
C GLY A 261 -15.07 10.31 20.06
N PHE A 262 -15.06 9.49 19.03
CA PHE A 262 -16.12 9.31 18.05
C PHE A 262 -16.81 7.94 18.26
N PRO A 263 -18.03 7.72 17.73
CA PRO A 263 -18.86 8.65 16.98
C PRO A 263 -19.44 9.79 17.83
N THR A 264 -19.81 10.89 17.17
CA THR A 264 -20.55 12.04 17.72
C THR A 264 -21.81 12.29 16.88
N PRO A 265 -22.72 13.20 17.28
CA PRO A 265 -23.85 13.59 16.43
C PRO A 265 -23.44 14.11 15.04
N ASP A 266 -22.24 14.70 14.91
CA ASP A 266 -21.72 15.23 13.64
C ASP A 266 -20.87 14.21 12.87
N ILE A 267 -20.23 13.28 13.58
CA ILE A 267 -19.30 12.29 13.02
C ILE A 267 -19.85 10.88 13.32
N PRO A 268 -20.47 10.20 12.35
CA PRO A 268 -21.25 8.98 12.59
C PRO A 268 -20.42 7.69 12.74
N SER A 269 -19.09 7.79 12.77
CA SER A 269 -18.14 6.68 12.76
C SER A 269 -16.99 7.01 13.70
N ASP A 270 -16.41 6.01 14.34
CA ASP A 270 -15.18 6.16 15.13
C ASP A 270 -13.93 6.39 14.26
N HIS A 271 -14.03 6.06 12.97
CA HIS A 271 -13.06 6.42 11.94
C HIS A 271 -13.47 7.66 11.13
N ILE A 272 -12.48 8.45 10.68
CA ILE A 272 -12.68 9.56 9.74
C ILE A 272 -12.47 9.12 8.29
N CYS A 273 -13.17 9.77 7.38
CA CYS A 273 -13.05 9.49 5.95
C CYS A 273 -11.73 10.04 5.40
N LEU A 274 -10.96 9.18 4.73
CA LEU A 274 -9.83 9.59 3.91
C LEU A 274 -10.29 9.85 2.47
N MET A 275 -9.75 10.91 1.86
CA MET A 275 -10.02 11.22 0.46
C MET A 275 -8.79 11.82 -0.21
N SER A 276 -8.43 11.24 -1.36
CA SER A 276 -7.33 11.72 -2.19
C SER A 276 -7.77 11.84 -3.64
N GLN A 277 -7.29 12.89 -4.30
CA GLN A 277 -7.39 13.06 -5.74
C GLN A 277 -6.06 12.64 -6.37
N PHE A 278 -6.12 11.80 -7.41
CA PHE A 278 -4.94 11.35 -8.14
C PHE A 278 -4.96 11.79 -9.60
N LYS A 279 -3.76 12.03 -10.12
CA LYS A 279 -3.47 12.23 -11.54
C LYS A 279 -2.56 11.10 -12.02
N TRP A 280 -2.90 10.47 -13.15
CA TRP A 280 -1.96 9.57 -13.84
C TRP A 280 -0.75 10.35 -14.35
N LYS A 281 0.45 9.84 -14.04
CA LYS A 281 1.70 10.31 -14.63
C LYS A 281 1.66 10.03 -16.14
N SER A 282 2.13 10.98 -16.93
CA SER A 282 2.33 10.77 -18.37
C SER A 282 3.43 9.73 -18.55
N SER A 283 3.19 8.70 -19.37
CA SER A 283 4.28 7.85 -19.85
C SER A 283 5.36 8.75 -20.45
N PRO A 284 6.65 8.53 -20.15
CA PRO A 284 7.69 9.38 -20.71
C PRO A 284 7.58 9.36 -22.23
N SER A 285 7.23 10.51 -22.81
CA SER A 285 7.32 10.72 -24.24
C SER A 285 8.80 10.63 -24.59
N THR A 286 9.19 9.65 -25.40
CA THR A 286 10.49 9.68 -26.07
C THR A 286 10.48 10.92 -26.95
N THR A 287 11.04 12.03 -26.47
CA THR A 287 11.36 13.16 -27.31
C THR A 287 12.47 12.68 -28.23
N THR A 288 12.10 12.23 -29.42
CA THR A 288 13.04 11.97 -30.50
C THR A 288 13.63 13.33 -30.89
N ALA A 289 14.71 13.72 -30.22
CA ALA A 289 15.54 14.82 -30.67
C ALA A 289 16.17 14.40 -31.99
N THR A 290 15.53 14.75 -33.11
CA THR A 290 16.12 14.69 -34.45
C THR A 290 17.30 15.65 -34.48
N THR A 291 18.46 15.17 -34.05
CA THR A 291 19.72 15.88 -34.27
C THR A 291 20.14 15.58 -35.69
N THR A 292 19.78 16.46 -36.62
CA THR A 292 20.44 16.53 -37.94
C THR A 292 21.90 16.87 -37.71
N ARG A 293 22.79 15.87 -37.70
CA ARG A 293 24.23 16.09 -37.75
C ARG A 293 24.61 16.45 -39.18
N SER A 294 24.81 17.74 -39.44
CA SER A 294 25.58 18.21 -40.59
C SER A 294 27.03 17.77 -40.43
N VAL A 295 27.54 17.03 -41.41
CA VAL A 295 28.92 16.61 -41.52
C VAL A 295 29.76 17.81 -41.99
N SER A 296 30.78 18.20 -41.23
CA SER A 296 31.87 19.04 -41.73
C SER A 296 33.21 18.42 -41.35
N SER A 297 33.92 17.97 -42.38
CA SER A 297 35.30 17.50 -42.40
C SER A 297 36.29 18.63 -42.07
N GLY A 298 37.28 18.36 -41.21
CA GLY A 298 38.42 19.25 -40.98
C GLY A 298 39.57 18.49 -40.32
N ALA A 299 40.71 18.45 -41.00
CA ALA A 299 41.87 17.62 -40.67
C ALA A 299 42.82 18.21 -39.61
N SER A 300 43.54 17.29 -38.99
CA SER A 300 44.79 17.33 -38.20
C SER A 300 45.64 18.62 -38.17
N SER A 301 46.16 18.97 -36.99
CA SER A 301 47.62 19.12 -36.78
C SER A 301 48.03 19.11 -35.31
N THR A 302 49.17 18.49 -35.06
CA THR A 302 49.92 18.32 -33.81
C THR A 302 50.77 19.54 -33.47
N ALA A 303 50.94 19.87 -32.17
CA ALA A 303 52.16 20.50 -31.66
C ALA A 303 52.32 20.32 -30.13
N PHE A 304 53.52 19.88 -29.75
CA PHE A 304 54.08 19.81 -28.40
C PHE A 304 54.36 21.21 -27.81
N GLY A 305 54.32 21.34 -26.47
CA GLY A 305 54.84 22.51 -25.76
C GLY A 305 54.80 22.36 -24.23
N THR A 306 55.98 22.41 -23.62
CA THR A 306 56.34 22.04 -22.25
C THR A 306 56.14 23.17 -21.20
N THR A 307 55.86 22.76 -19.95
CA THR A 307 56.23 23.37 -18.64
C THR A 307 55.80 24.81 -18.28
N ARG A 308 55.00 24.95 -17.20
CA ARG A 308 55.40 25.73 -16.00
C ARG A 308 54.48 25.53 -14.79
N MET A 309 55.14 25.36 -13.64
CA MET A 309 54.59 25.40 -12.27
C MET A 309 54.05 26.80 -11.92
N GLY A 310 52.99 26.83 -11.12
CA GLY A 310 52.50 28.03 -10.42
C GLY A 310 51.24 27.68 -9.61
N GLY A 311 51.38 27.65 -8.29
CA GLY A 311 50.32 27.29 -7.35
C GLY A 311 49.34 28.43 -7.04
N VAL A 312 48.68 28.27 -5.88
CA VAL A 312 47.56 29.05 -5.30
C VAL A 312 46.21 28.61 -5.91
N GLY A 313 45.24 28.07 -5.19
CA GLY A 313 44.92 28.08 -3.77
C GLY A 313 43.43 28.46 -3.64
N SER A 314 42.60 27.56 -3.08
CA SER A 314 41.37 27.83 -2.31
C SER A 314 40.40 26.65 -2.37
N SER A 315 40.50 25.81 -1.35
CA SER A 315 39.46 24.89 -0.89
C SER A 315 38.37 25.69 -0.19
N PHE A 316 37.14 25.67 -0.69
CA PHE A 316 35.97 26.13 0.04
C PHE A 316 35.36 24.97 0.83
N THR A 317 35.69 24.91 2.12
CA THR A 317 34.95 24.17 3.15
C THR A 317 33.88 25.11 3.72
N PHE A 318 32.62 24.65 3.78
CA PHE A 318 31.58 25.35 4.53
C PHE A 318 31.24 24.56 5.79
N ASN A 319 31.44 25.23 6.93
CA ASN A 319 31.23 24.74 8.28
C ASN A 319 29.76 24.51 8.61
N ARG A 320 29.47 23.39 9.28
CA ARG A 320 28.35 23.20 10.19
C ARG A 320 28.60 23.98 11.50
N PRO A 321 27.57 24.56 12.14
CA PRO A 321 27.62 24.82 13.56
C PRO A 321 26.92 23.68 14.34
N HIS A 322 27.66 23.14 15.31
CA HIS A 322 27.12 22.43 16.46
C HIS A 322 26.51 23.45 17.43
N SER A 323 25.38 23.10 18.06
CA SER A 323 25.03 23.61 19.39
C SER A 323 24.52 22.44 20.23
N GLU A 324 25.23 22.19 21.33
CA GLU A 324 24.81 21.34 22.44
C GLU A 324 24.05 22.21 23.44
N SER A 325 22.97 21.70 24.03
CA SER A 325 22.66 21.92 25.44
C SER A 325 21.59 20.94 25.95
N SER A 326 22.05 19.98 26.76
CA SER A 326 21.51 19.54 28.06
C SER A 326 20.01 19.22 28.22
N ALA A 327 19.77 17.93 28.48
CA ALA A 327 18.60 17.40 29.18
C ALA A 327 18.61 17.73 30.69
N PRO A 328 17.46 17.55 31.36
CA PRO A 328 17.48 16.78 32.60
C PRO A 328 16.32 15.76 32.74
N GLY A 329 16.70 14.55 33.13
CA GLY A 329 16.12 13.75 34.24
C GLY A 329 14.60 13.51 34.33
N SER A 330 14.22 12.25 34.15
CA SER A 330 12.95 11.62 34.53
C SER A 330 12.58 11.81 36.01
N PRO A 331 11.32 11.47 36.39
CA PRO A 331 11.22 10.25 37.20
C PRO A 331 10.05 9.32 36.82
N SER A 332 10.37 8.03 36.94
CA SER A 332 9.54 6.84 37.02
C SER A 332 8.25 6.99 37.83
N SER A 333 7.10 6.61 37.26
CA SER A 333 5.89 6.29 38.03
C SER A 333 5.76 4.77 38.20
N GLN A 334 5.84 4.35 39.46
CA GLN A 334 5.59 2.99 39.89
C GLN A 334 4.10 2.68 39.74
N PHE A 335 3.75 1.68 38.94
CA PHE A 335 2.41 1.09 38.96
C PHE A 335 2.21 0.29 40.25
N ARG A 336 1.42 0.87 41.16
CA ARG A 336 0.95 0.21 42.38
C ARG A 336 -0.15 -0.77 42.01
N LYS A 337 0.09 -2.07 42.22
CA LYS A 337 -0.94 -3.12 42.19
C LYS A 337 -1.97 -2.83 43.29
N THR A 338 -3.19 -2.50 42.92
CA THR A 338 -4.36 -2.62 43.81
C THR A 338 -5.15 -3.85 43.41
N THR A 339 -5.00 -4.89 44.22
CA THR A 339 -5.91 -6.03 44.30
C THR A 339 -7.27 -5.54 44.81
N SER A 340 -8.35 -5.72 44.04
CA SER A 340 -9.71 -5.68 44.58
C SER A 340 -10.28 -7.10 44.56
N SER A 341 -10.46 -7.63 45.76
CA SER A 341 -11.29 -8.80 46.05
C SER A 341 -12.75 -8.39 45.95
N LEU A 342 -13.52 -9.01 45.06
CA LEU A 342 -14.97 -9.00 45.12
C LEU A 342 -15.44 -10.45 45.35
N GLY A 343 -15.75 -10.72 46.61
CA GLY A 343 -16.52 -11.88 47.02
C GLY A 343 -18.02 -11.61 46.84
N LYS A 344 -18.70 -12.66 46.36
CA LYS A 344 -20.08 -13.08 46.66
C LYS A 344 -21.13 -11.99 46.94
N LYS A 345 -22.10 -11.91 46.04
CA LYS A 345 -23.48 -12.31 46.32
C LYS A 345 -24.17 -12.80 45.06
#